data_AF-A0A928T4E8-F1
#
_entry.id   AF-A0A928T4E8-F1
#
_cell.length_a   1.000
_cell.length_b   1.000
_cell.length_c   1.000
_cell.angle_alpha   90.00
_cell.angle_beta   90.00
_cell.angle_gamma   90.00
#
_symmetry.space_group_name_H-M   'P 1'
#
loop_
_entity.id
_entity.type
_entity.pdbx_description
1 polymer ?
#
loop_
_entity_poly.entity_id
_entity_poly.type
_entity_poly.pdbx_seq_one_letter_code
_entity_poly.pdbx_strand_id
1 'polypeptide(L)'
;MKRSLFTFAASCLACLAGSAAEGRAEPVRITARVVRENGSPVTGLAVRLVFGGESSPRSPQAGKRLTTDGKGSVTRSLDAPVTTRKVRTGFLSSQSSRAFDVGLEMELAGRRVLYWIELDVLKSGVLAGMSAWVPGRGGAFDRKLTFHTKSHAWSFPDDPAGMVMTSIGAAVVQQEVTQGADGVWQVNLVVKKETFTLR
;
A
#
# COMPACT_ATOMS: atom_id res chain seq x y z
N MET A 1 -60.89 -42.77 -14.69
CA MET A 1 -60.64 -42.07 -13.40
C MET A 1 -59.15 -41.74 -13.30
N LYS A 2 -58.84 -40.44 -13.15
CA LYS A 2 -57.76 -39.79 -12.38
C LYS A 2 -56.32 -40.38 -12.42
N ARG A 3 -55.35 -39.66 -13.06
CA ARG A 3 -54.25 -38.82 -12.46
C ARG A 3 -53.06 -39.66 -11.92
N SER A 4 -51.77 -39.34 -12.04
CA SER A 4 -51.06 -38.08 -12.27
C SER A 4 -49.60 -38.32 -12.74
N LEU A 5 -49.06 -37.32 -13.43
CA LEU A 5 -47.63 -37.03 -13.68
C LEU A 5 -46.78 -37.04 -12.41
N PHE A 6 -45.50 -37.41 -12.53
CA PHE A 6 -44.40 -36.76 -11.81
C PHE A 6 -43.20 -36.56 -12.74
N THR A 7 -43.11 -35.34 -13.26
CA THR A 7 -41.97 -34.80 -14.00
C THR A 7 -40.87 -34.42 -12.99
N PHE A 8 -39.69 -35.03 -13.08
CA PHE A 8 -38.50 -34.59 -12.37
C PHE A 8 -37.94 -33.34 -13.06
N ALA A 9 -38.09 -32.18 -12.43
CA ALA A 9 -37.42 -30.96 -12.85
C ALA A 9 -36.00 -30.94 -12.24
N ALA A 10 -34.98 -31.12 -13.09
CA ALA A 10 -33.59 -30.87 -12.74
C ALA A 10 -33.29 -29.37 -12.94
N SER A 11 -33.31 -28.61 -11.85
CA SER A 11 -32.87 -27.21 -11.86
C SER A 11 -31.34 -27.14 -11.83
N CYS A 12 -30.73 -26.91 -12.98
CA CYS A 12 -29.34 -26.45 -13.07
C CYS A 12 -29.25 -25.02 -12.51
N LEU A 13 -28.71 -24.88 -11.30
CA LEU A 13 -28.35 -23.60 -10.72
C LEU A 13 -27.07 -23.11 -11.43
N ALA A 14 -27.24 -22.26 -12.45
CA ALA A 14 -26.12 -21.60 -13.10
C ALA A 14 -25.56 -20.54 -12.16
N CYS A 15 -24.45 -20.85 -11.49
CA CYS A 15 -23.65 -19.88 -10.77
C CYS A 15 -23.07 -18.87 -11.78
N LEU A 16 -23.65 -17.69 -11.86
CA LEU A 16 -23.05 -16.52 -12.50
C LEU A 16 -21.85 -16.08 -11.66
N ALA A 17 -20.71 -16.72 -11.89
CA ALA A 17 -19.42 -16.21 -11.43
C ALA A 17 -19.14 -14.93 -12.23
N GLY A 18 -19.41 -13.78 -11.61
CA GLY A 18 -18.91 -12.50 -12.09
C GLY A 18 -17.39 -12.52 -11.99
N SER A 19 -16.72 -12.84 -13.10
CA SER A 19 -15.27 -12.65 -13.23
C SER A 19 -14.99 -11.16 -13.13
N ALA A 20 -14.63 -10.70 -11.93
CA ALA A 20 -13.92 -9.44 -11.80
C ALA A 20 -12.68 -9.56 -12.69
N ALA A 21 -12.52 -8.64 -13.65
CA ALA A 21 -11.33 -8.61 -14.49
C ALA A 21 -10.12 -8.39 -13.58
N GLU A 22 -9.45 -9.48 -13.20
CA GLU A 22 -8.15 -9.41 -12.54
C GLU A 22 -7.21 -8.70 -13.52
N GLY A 23 -6.65 -7.57 -13.08
CA GLY A 23 -5.65 -6.86 -13.85
C GLY A 23 -4.56 -7.84 -14.24
N ARG A 24 -4.14 -7.84 -15.52
CA ARG A 24 -3.05 -8.71 -15.95
C ARG A 24 -1.81 -8.41 -15.09
N ALA A 25 -1.12 -9.46 -14.65
CA ALA A 25 0.17 -9.28 -13.98
C ALA A 25 1.17 -8.62 -14.93
N GLU A 26 1.73 -7.49 -14.51
CA GLU A 26 2.75 -6.73 -15.23
C GLU A 26 4.05 -6.76 -14.42
N PRO A 27 5.24 -6.75 -15.08
CA PRO A 27 6.51 -6.72 -14.37
C PRO A 27 6.74 -5.36 -13.71
N VAL A 28 7.01 -5.36 -12.41
CA VAL A 28 7.27 -4.18 -11.59
C VAL A 28 8.61 -4.34 -10.87
N ARG A 29 9.43 -3.28 -10.90
CA ARG A 29 10.63 -3.12 -10.07
C ARG A 29 10.41 -1.94 -9.13
N ILE A 30 10.42 -2.22 -7.84
CA ILE A 30 10.26 -1.23 -6.77
C ILE A 30 11.62 -1.00 -6.14
N THR A 31 12.05 0.26 -6.07
CA THR A 31 13.22 0.70 -5.31
C THR A 31 12.77 1.71 -4.26
N ALA A 32 12.95 1.38 -2.98
CA ALA A 32 12.67 2.29 -1.88
C ALA A 32 13.98 2.67 -1.20
N ARG A 33 14.26 3.97 -1.08
CA ARG A 33 15.36 4.52 -0.30
C ARG A 33 14.80 5.13 0.99
N VAL A 34 15.37 4.75 2.13
CA VAL A 34 15.05 5.34 3.43
C VAL A 34 16.16 6.32 3.83
N VAL A 35 15.77 7.56 4.13
CA VAL A 35 16.69 8.62 4.55
C VAL A 35 16.28 9.19 5.91
N ARG A 36 17.23 9.78 6.64
CA ARG A 36 16.97 10.57 7.85
C ARG A 36 16.50 11.97 7.48
N GLU A 37 16.12 12.76 8.49
CA GLU A 37 15.72 14.17 8.30
C GLU A 37 16.78 15.03 7.63
N ASN A 38 18.07 14.76 7.88
CA ASN A 38 19.18 15.46 7.24
C ASN A 38 19.50 14.92 5.82
N GLY A 39 18.68 14.04 5.26
CA GLY A 39 18.88 13.43 3.94
C GLY A 39 19.88 12.28 3.89
N SER A 40 20.59 11.97 4.98
CA SER A 40 21.54 10.85 5.03
C SER A 40 20.82 9.49 4.92
N PRO A 41 21.42 8.49 4.25
CA PRO A 41 20.79 7.17 4.11
C PRO A 41 20.69 6.42 5.45
N VAL A 42 19.57 5.74 5.68
CA VAL A 42 19.42 4.81 6.80
C VAL A 42 19.85 3.41 6.36
N THR A 43 21.07 3.02 6.72
CA THR A 43 21.70 1.74 6.34
C THR A 43 21.39 0.63 7.35
N GLY A 44 21.31 -0.62 6.91
CA GLY A 44 21.12 -1.77 7.81
C GLY A 44 19.71 -1.88 8.42
N LEU A 45 18.76 -1.05 7.96
CA LEU A 45 17.39 -1.07 8.45
C LEU A 45 16.66 -2.29 7.88
N ALA A 46 16.16 -3.15 8.75
CA ALA A 46 15.26 -4.22 8.37
C ALA A 46 13.89 -3.63 7.97
N VAL A 47 13.44 -3.95 6.77
CA VAL A 47 12.16 -3.51 6.22
C VAL A 47 11.42 -4.68 5.58
N ARG A 48 10.09 -4.58 5.46
CA ARG A 48 9.31 -5.46 4.58
C ARG A 48 8.73 -4.64 3.45
N LEU A 49 9.05 -5.00 2.21
CA LEU A 49 8.56 -4.34 1.02
C LEU A 49 7.45 -5.17 0.39
N VAL A 50 6.28 -4.57 0.22
CA VAL A 50 5.06 -5.19 -0.28
C VAL A 50 4.52 -4.38 -1.45
N PHE A 51 3.90 -5.04 -2.41
CA PHE A 51 3.15 -4.40 -3.48
C PHE A 51 1.66 -4.71 -3.33
N GLY A 52 0.78 -3.73 -3.57
CA GLY A 52 -0.65 -3.91 -3.34
C GLY A 52 -1.35 -4.83 -4.32
N GLY A 53 -0.73 -5.14 -5.46
CA GLY A 53 -1.20 -6.19 -6.36
C GLY A 53 -0.99 -7.62 -5.84
N GLU A 54 -0.26 -7.83 -4.75
CA GLU A 54 -0.10 -9.17 -4.16
C GLU A 54 -1.37 -9.65 -3.47
N SER A 55 -1.55 -10.98 -3.34
CA SER A 55 -2.63 -11.55 -2.54
C SER A 55 -2.50 -11.14 -1.07
N SER A 56 -3.55 -10.54 -0.50
CA SER A 56 -3.59 -10.12 0.91
C SER A 56 -2.39 -9.24 1.33
N PRO A 57 -2.16 -8.08 0.69
CA PRO A 57 -0.90 -7.33 0.80
C PRO A 57 -0.66 -6.75 2.21
N ARG A 58 -1.70 -6.64 3.04
CA ARG A 58 -1.58 -6.19 4.44
C ARG A 58 -1.45 -7.35 5.43
N SER A 59 -1.34 -8.58 4.97
CA SER A 59 -1.00 -9.74 5.80
C SER A 59 0.45 -9.65 6.31
N PRO A 60 0.77 -10.15 7.52
CA PRO A 60 2.13 -10.11 8.05
C PRO A 60 3.13 -11.02 7.30
N GLN A 61 2.64 -11.94 6.47
CA GLN A 61 3.44 -12.81 5.61
C GLN A 61 3.62 -12.26 4.18
N ALA A 62 2.87 -11.22 3.78
CA ALA A 62 2.94 -10.68 2.42
C ALA A 62 4.28 -9.98 2.13
N GLY A 63 4.65 -9.90 0.86
CA GLY A 63 5.85 -9.21 0.40
C GLY A 63 7.17 -9.86 0.82
N LYS A 64 8.25 -9.06 0.84
CA LYS A 64 9.62 -9.55 1.07
C LYS A 64 10.32 -8.76 2.16
N ARG A 65 10.91 -9.46 3.13
CA ARG A 65 11.82 -8.86 4.12
C ARG A 65 13.17 -8.60 3.47
N LEU A 66 13.67 -7.38 3.63
CA LEU A 66 14.89 -6.87 3.04
C LEU A 66 15.62 -6.02 4.09
N THR A 67 16.89 -5.73 3.84
CA THR A 67 17.69 -4.82 4.66
C THR A 67 18.25 -3.74 3.77
N THR A 68 18.15 -2.48 4.20
CA THR A 68 18.68 -1.36 3.42
C THR A 68 20.19 -1.45 3.25
N ASP A 69 20.66 -1.20 2.02
CA ASP A 69 22.07 -1.20 1.67
C ASP A 69 22.81 0.07 2.18
N GLY A 70 24.07 0.25 1.78
CA GLY A 70 24.88 1.42 2.14
C GLY A 70 24.34 2.77 1.61
N LYS A 71 23.41 2.74 0.66
CA LYS A 71 22.69 3.92 0.13
C LYS A 71 21.30 4.06 0.77
N GLY A 72 20.98 3.26 1.78
CA GLY A 72 19.68 3.23 2.43
C GLY A 72 18.59 2.62 1.56
N SER A 73 18.95 1.86 0.52
CA SER A 73 18.03 1.39 -0.52
C SER A 73 17.70 -0.10 -0.37
N VAL A 74 16.47 -0.46 -0.73
CA VAL A 74 16.03 -1.83 -1.00
C VAL A 74 15.36 -1.90 -2.36
N THR A 75 15.57 -3.00 -3.07
CA THR A 75 14.95 -3.23 -4.38
C THR A 75 14.26 -4.58 -4.41
N ARG A 76 13.09 -4.63 -5.05
CA ARG A 76 12.34 -5.85 -5.32
C ARG A 76 11.74 -5.81 -6.72
N SER A 77 11.85 -6.91 -7.44
CA SER A 77 11.13 -7.15 -8.69
C SER A 77 10.10 -8.25 -8.51
N LEU A 78 8.95 -8.11 -9.16
CA LEU A 78 7.84 -9.05 -9.14
C LEU A 78 6.92 -8.81 -10.34
N ASP A 79 6.16 -9.83 -10.73
CA ASP A 79 5.01 -9.67 -11.61
C ASP A 79 3.76 -9.53 -10.74
N ALA A 80 3.02 -8.45 -10.93
CA ALA A 80 1.83 -8.18 -10.13
C ALA A 80 0.79 -7.37 -10.92
N PRO A 81 -0.51 -7.55 -10.61
CA PRO A 81 -1.56 -6.78 -11.25
C PRO A 81 -1.39 -5.29 -10.98
N VAL A 82 -1.26 -4.50 -12.05
CA VAL A 82 -1.29 -3.04 -11.97
C VAL A 82 -2.73 -2.59 -12.19
N THR A 83 -3.31 -1.97 -11.16
CA THR A 83 -4.71 -1.56 -11.22
C THR A 83 -4.85 -0.23 -11.95
N THR A 84 -6.03 -0.02 -12.55
CA THR A 84 -6.40 1.26 -13.13
C THR A 84 -7.58 1.80 -12.35
N ARG A 85 -7.53 3.07 -11.94
CA ARG A 85 -8.62 3.72 -11.20
C ARG A 85 -8.87 5.13 -11.70
N LYS A 86 -10.08 5.64 -11.48
CA LYS A 86 -10.40 7.05 -11.74
C LYS A 86 -10.00 7.89 -10.55
N VAL A 87 -9.15 8.89 -10.81
CA VAL A 87 -8.73 9.89 -9.82
C VAL A 87 -9.44 11.19 -10.15
N ARG A 88 -10.09 11.79 -9.15
CA ARG A 88 -10.72 13.10 -9.29
C ARG A 88 -9.64 14.18 -9.27
N THR A 89 -9.50 14.91 -10.36
CA THR A 89 -8.51 15.99 -10.54
C THR A 89 -9.10 17.38 -10.34
N GLY A 90 -10.42 17.49 -10.11
CA GLY A 90 -11.14 18.74 -9.87
C GLY A 90 -12.62 18.50 -9.58
N PHE A 91 -13.41 19.57 -9.45
CA PHE A 91 -14.83 19.44 -9.11
C PHE A 91 -15.62 18.64 -10.15
N LEU A 92 -15.32 18.80 -11.45
CA LEU A 92 -15.98 18.07 -12.55
C LEU A 92 -15.05 17.20 -13.40
N SER A 93 -13.76 17.11 -13.05
CA SER A 93 -12.78 16.36 -13.84
C SER A 93 -12.30 15.11 -13.10
N SER A 94 -12.22 14.01 -13.84
CA SER A 94 -11.57 12.78 -13.41
C SER A 94 -10.66 12.28 -14.52
N GLN A 95 -9.54 11.69 -14.12
CA GLN A 95 -8.59 11.07 -15.05
C GLN A 95 -8.43 9.60 -14.70
N SER A 96 -8.26 8.77 -15.72
CA SER A 96 -7.77 7.40 -15.51
C SER A 96 -6.29 7.45 -15.09
N SER A 97 -5.96 6.66 -14.08
CA SER A 97 -4.64 6.56 -13.46
C SER A 97 -4.21 5.10 -13.40
N ARG A 98 -2.93 4.83 -13.69
CA ARG A 98 -2.30 3.58 -13.28
C ARG A 98 -1.92 3.72 -11.81
N ALA A 99 -2.46 2.85 -10.98
CA ALA A 99 -2.28 2.91 -9.54
C ALA A 99 -1.27 1.85 -9.07
N PHE A 100 -0.30 2.30 -8.29
CA PHE A 100 0.72 1.48 -7.66
C PHE A 100 0.66 1.70 -6.17
N ASP A 101 0.36 0.64 -5.43
CA ASP A 101 0.40 0.69 -3.97
C ASP A 101 1.65 -0.04 -3.48
N VAL A 102 2.44 0.62 -2.63
CA VAL A 102 3.66 0.07 -2.06
C VAL A 102 3.57 0.12 -0.54
N GLY A 103 3.68 -1.04 0.09
CA GLY A 103 3.81 -1.18 1.54
C GLY A 103 5.27 -1.22 1.95
N LEU A 104 5.68 -0.34 2.87
CA LEU A 104 6.98 -0.39 3.52
C LEU A 104 6.78 -0.57 5.02
N GLU A 105 7.10 -1.75 5.55
CA GLU A 105 7.05 -1.98 6.99
C GLU A 105 8.32 -1.50 7.67
N MET A 106 8.17 -0.64 8.68
CA MET A 106 9.26 -0.14 9.52
C MET A 106 8.77 0.00 10.97
N GLU A 107 9.69 0.21 11.90
CA GLU A 107 9.36 0.50 13.29
C GLU A 107 9.00 1.99 13.50
N LEU A 108 7.95 2.22 14.28
CA LEU A 108 7.53 3.49 14.86
C LEU A 108 7.29 3.31 16.37
N ALA A 109 8.09 3.97 17.21
CA ALA A 109 7.94 3.93 18.67
C ALA A 109 7.88 2.49 19.24
N GLY A 110 8.78 1.60 18.81
CA GLY A 110 8.80 0.21 19.26
C GLY A 110 7.71 -0.68 18.64
N ARG A 111 6.90 -0.16 17.72
CA ARG A 111 5.79 -0.89 17.07
C ARG A 111 6.04 -1.07 15.59
N ARG A 112 5.66 -2.23 15.05
CA ARG A 112 5.65 -2.48 13.61
C ARG A 112 4.55 -1.67 12.96
N VAL A 113 4.89 -0.88 11.95
CA VAL A 113 3.97 -0.07 11.16
C VAL A 113 4.17 -0.37 9.69
N LEU A 114 3.09 -0.64 8.98
CA LEU A 114 3.08 -0.72 7.52
C LEU A 114 2.71 0.66 6.95
N TYR A 115 3.70 1.34 6.37
CA TYR A 115 3.49 2.57 5.62
C TYR A 115 2.99 2.21 4.23
N TRP A 116 1.71 2.51 3.98
CA TRP A 116 1.04 2.26 2.72
C TRP A 116 1.10 3.51 1.84
N ILE A 117 1.86 3.42 0.77
CA ILE A 117 2.13 4.50 -0.17
C ILE A 117 1.31 4.24 -1.44
N GLU A 118 0.35 5.11 -1.71
CA GLU A 118 -0.51 5.04 -2.88
C GLU A 118 0.03 5.99 -3.94
N LEU A 119 0.31 5.49 -5.13
CA LEU A 119 0.85 6.28 -6.25
C LEU A 119 -0.13 6.23 -7.42
N ASP A 120 -0.53 7.40 -7.90
CA ASP A 120 -1.39 7.55 -9.07
C ASP A 120 -0.60 8.23 -10.20
N VAL A 121 -0.40 7.51 -11.30
CA VAL A 121 0.28 8.03 -12.48
C VAL A 121 -0.72 8.79 -13.35
N LEU A 122 -0.63 10.12 -13.31
CA LEU A 122 -1.44 11.04 -14.12
C LEU A 122 -0.62 11.66 -15.25
N LYS A 123 -1.29 12.38 -16.15
CA LYS A 123 -0.59 13.11 -17.22
C LYS A 123 0.27 14.25 -16.68
N SER A 124 -0.14 14.82 -15.55
CA SER A 124 0.56 15.91 -14.85
C SER A 124 1.69 15.44 -13.93
N GLY A 125 1.96 14.14 -13.86
CA GLY A 125 2.94 13.54 -12.95
C GLY A 125 2.30 12.55 -11.98
N VAL A 126 3.08 12.15 -10.97
CA VAL A 126 2.69 11.13 -9.98
C VAL A 126 2.15 11.81 -8.72
N LEU A 127 0.89 11.52 -8.37
CA LEU A 127 0.35 11.85 -7.06
C LEU A 127 0.72 10.76 -6.06
N ALA A 128 1.13 11.15 -4.85
CA ALA A 128 1.46 10.23 -3.78
C ALA A 128 0.66 10.52 -2.52
N GLY A 129 0.05 9.48 -1.94
CA GLY A 129 -0.52 9.49 -0.60
C GLY A 129 0.25 8.52 0.30
N MET A 130 0.35 8.81 1.59
CA MET A 130 0.89 7.86 2.57
C MET A 130 -0.09 7.71 3.73
N SER A 131 -0.31 6.47 4.16
CA SER A 131 -0.99 6.15 5.41
C SER A 131 -0.18 5.15 6.22
N ALA A 132 -0.39 5.12 7.53
CA ALA A 132 0.29 4.21 8.44
C ALA A 132 -0.73 3.26 9.08
N TRP A 133 -0.42 1.97 9.06
CA TRP A 133 -1.27 0.91 9.59
C TRP A 133 -0.49 0.08 10.62
N VAL A 134 -1.15 -0.33 11.70
CA VAL A 134 -0.62 -1.26 12.69
C VAL A 134 -1.33 -2.60 12.65
N PRO A 135 -0.68 -3.68 13.11
CA PRO A 135 -1.32 -4.99 13.22
C PRO A 135 -2.57 -4.93 14.10
N GLY A 136 -3.67 -5.55 13.65
CA GLY A 136 -4.84 -5.91 14.44
C GLY A 136 -4.64 -7.19 15.24
N ARG A 137 -5.73 -7.68 15.85
CA ARG A 137 -5.72 -8.92 16.64
C ARG A 137 -5.30 -10.15 15.81
N GLY A 138 -5.64 -10.16 14.52
CA GLY A 138 -5.25 -11.23 13.59
C GLY A 138 -3.85 -11.07 13.00
N GLY A 139 -3.06 -10.08 13.44
CA GLY A 139 -1.71 -9.81 12.93
C GLY A 139 -1.64 -9.11 11.56
N ALA A 140 -2.76 -9.03 10.83
CA ALA A 140 -2.89 -8.21 9.62
C ALA A 140 -2.82 -6.72 9.95
N PHE A 141 -2.22 -5.92 9.06
CA PHE A 141 -2.12 -4.47 9.18
C PHE A 141 -3.43 -3.79 8.77
N ASP A 142 -4.43 -3.91 9.62
CA ASP A 142 -5.83 -3.52 9.35
C ASP A 142 -6.32 -2.34 10.20
N ARG A 143 -5.51 -1.83 11.13
CA ARG A 143 -5.85 -0.65 11.94
C ARG A 143 -5.01 0.56 11.54
N LYS A 144 -5.64 1.60 11.00
CA LYS A 144 -4.97 2.84 10.59
C LYS A 144 -4.62 3.68 11.82
N LEU A 145 -3.51 4.42 11.78
CA LEU A 145 -3.24 5.48 12.76
C LEU A 145 -4.35 6.54 12.69
N THR A 146 -4.73 7.06 13.86
CA THR A 146 -5.82 8.03 13.99
C THR A 146 -5.25 9.44 14.04
N PHE A 147 -5.69 10.31 13.13
CA PHE A 147 -5.40 11.74 13.19
C PHE A 147 -6.46 12.48 14.00
N HIS A 148 -6.01 13.25 14.97
CA HIS A 148 -6.84 14.09 15.84
C HIS A 148 -6.79 15.53 15.35
N THR A 149 -7.84 15.98 14.66
CA THR A 149 -7.90 17.31 14.05
C THR A 149 -7.77 18.44 15.07
N LYS A 150 -8.31 18.28 16.29
CA LYS A 150 -8.25 19.31 17.33
C LYS A 150 -6.82 19.57 17.81
N SER A 151 -6.03 18.52 18.01
CA SER A 151 -4.66 18.60 18.54
C SER A 151 -3.57 18.53 17.48
N HIS A 152 -3.94 18.33 16.20
CA HIS A 152 -3.02 18.12 15.08
C HIS A 152 -2.00 17.03 15.39
N ALA A 153 -2.47 15.92 15.98
CA ALA A 153 -1.63 14.84 16.45
C ALA A 153 -2.13 13.49 15.95
N TRP A 154 -1.23 12.52 15.92
CA TRP A 154 -1.49 11.14 15.56
C TRP A 154 -1.46 10.26 16.80
N SER A 155 -2.28 9.23 16.82
CA SER A 155 -2.26 8.21 17.88
C SER A 155 -2.36 6.82 17.29
N PHE A 156 -1.94 5.85 18.09
CA PHE A 156 -2.26 4.46 17.79
C PHE A 156 -3.74 4.18 18.07
N PRO A 157 -4.40 3.37 17.23
CA PRO A 157 -5.84 3.14 17.34
C PRO A 157 -6.25 2.36 18.60
N ASP A 158 -5.34 1.61 19.21
CA ASP A 158 -5.53 0.94 20.50
C ASP A 158 -5.11 1.76 21.72
N ASP A 159 -4.52 2.94 21.50
CA ASP A 159 -4.13 3.85 22.57
C ASP A 159 -4.44 5.32 22.17
N PRO A 160 -5.73 5.67 21.99
CA PRO A 160 -6.12 6.96 21.45
C PRO A 160 -5.92 8.13 22.42
N ALA A 161 -5.81 7.85 23.72
CA ALA A 161 -5.60 8.83 24.79
C ALA A 161 -4.18 8.77 25.39
N GLY A 162 -3.38 7.77 25.02
CA GLY A 162 -1.98 7.68 25.42
C GLY A 162 -1.09 8.37 24.40
N MET A 163 -0.12 7.65 23.85
CA MET A 163 0.99 8.25 23.10
C MET A 163 0.50 9.02 21.85
N VAL A 164 0.67 10.34 21.86
CA VAL A 164 0.38 11.20 20.71
C VAL A 164 1.66 11.70 20.04
N MET A 165 1.67 11.66 18.70
CA MET A 165 2.83 11.95 17.85
C MET A 165 2.52 13.12 16.93
N THR A 166 3.53 13.94 16.63
CA THR A 166 3.40 15.08 15.71
C THR A 166 3.30 14.67 14.23
N SER A 167 3.69 13.45 13.89
CA SER A 167 3.55 12.86 12.56
C SER A 167 3.38 11.34 12.64
N ILE A 168 3.22 10.68 11.49
CA ILE A 168 3.23 9.20 11.40
C ILE A 168 4.65 8.61 11.39
N GLY A 169 5.69 9.44 11.55
CA GLY A 169 7.11 9.06 11.63
C GLY A 169 7.79 8.72 10.30
N ALA A 170 7.10 8.91 9.16
CA ALA A 170 7.71 8.86 7.84
C ALA A 170 6.92 9.70 6.83
N ALA A 171 7.60 10.12 5.76
CA ALA A 171 7.01 10.85 4.65
C ALA A 171 7.65 10.44 3.31
N VAL A 172 6.86 10.37 2.23
CA VAL A 172 7.41 10.31 0.87
C VAL A 172 7.89 11.71 0.52
N VAL A 173 9.18 11.85 0.20
CA VAL A 173 9.79 13.14 -0.19
C VAL A 173 10.16 13.19 -1.67
N GLN A 174 10.24 12.03 -2.31
CA GLN A 174 10.41 11.91 -3.76
C GLN A 174 9.75 10.62 -4.23
N GLN A 175 9.08 10.71 -5.37
CA GLN A 175 8.43 9.60 -6.03
C GLN A 175 8.60 9.73 -7.54
N GLU A 176 8.80 8.60 -8.19
CA GLU A 176 8.83 8.51 -9.63
C GLU A 176 8.27 7.14 -10.03
N VAL A 177 7.43 7.14 -11.06
CA VAL A 177 6.90 5.93 -11.66
C VAL A 177 7.04 6.06 -13.18
N THR A 178 7.81 5.18 -13.78
CA THR A 178 8.05 5.15 -15.23
C THR A 178 7.89 3.73 -15.75
N GLN A 179 7.64 3.59 -17.05
CA GLN A 179 7.70 2.29 -17.72
C GLN A 179 8.94 2.29 -18.61
N GLY A 180 9.83 1.33 -18.39
CA GLY A 180 11.01 1.15 -19.22
C GLY A 180 10.64 0.72 -20.65
N ALA A 181 11.58 0.84 -21.57
CA ALA A 181 11.42 0.34 -22.94
C ALA A 181 11.24 -1.19 -23.02
N ASP A 182 11.67 -1.89 -21.99
CA ASP A 182 11.47 -3.33 -21.76
C ASP A 182 10.06 -3.68 -21.24
N GLY A 183 9.19 -2.67 -21.05
CA GLY A 183 7.85 -2.82 -20.51
C GLY A 183 7.78 -2.94 -18.99
N VAL A 184 8.93 -2.90 -18.29
CA VAL A 184 8.99 -3.03 -16.83
C VAL A 184 8.64 -1.69 -16.16
N TRP A 185 7.66 -1.71 -15.26
CA TRP A 185 7.36 -0.56 -14.42
C TRP A 185 8.46 -0.36 -13.38
N GLN A 186 9.01 0.84 -13.30
CA GLN A 186 9.97 1.25 -12.29
C GLN A 186 9.29 2.19 -11.31
N VAL A 187 9.21 1.78 -10.04
CA VAL A 187 8.67 2.57 -8.94
C VAL A 187 9.82 2.96 -8.03
N ASN A 188 10.21 4.24 -8.05
CA ASN A 188 11.30 4.77 -7.24
C ASN A 188 10.73 5.67 -6.15
N LEU A 189 11.05 5.35 -4.90
CA LEU A 189 10.56 6.06 -3.72
C LEU A 189 11.73 6.50 -2.84
N VAL A 190 11.67 7.74 -2.35
CA VAL A 190 12.49 8.20 -1.23
C VAL A 190 11.56 8.47 -0.05
N VAL A 191 11.72 7.69 1.01
CA VAL A 191 10.96 7.79 2.24
C VAL A 191 11.88 8.38 3.32
N LYS A 192 11.53 9.56 3.80
CA LYS A 192 12.20 10.19 4.93
C LYS A 192 11.62 9.63 6.22
N LYS A 193 12.46 9.01 7.05
CA LYS A 193 12.13 8.64 8.43
C LYS A 193 12.22 9.90 9.28
N GLU A 194 11.09 10.28 9.89
CA GLU A 194 10.98 11.50 10.67
C GLU A 194 11.23 11.22 12.15
N THR A 195 11.87 12.17 12.80
CA THR A 195 11.89 12.23 14.25
C THR A 195 10.55 12.81 14.68
N PHE A 196 9.96 12.23 15.71
CA PHE A 196 8.73 12.75 16.30
C PHE A 196 8.95 12.95 17.79
N THR A 197 8.23 13.91 18.34
CA THR A 197 8.17 14.10 19.78
C THR A 197 6.97 13.36 20.32
N LEU A 198 7.18 12.61 21.40
CA LEU A 198 6.10 12.06 22.20
C LEU A 198 5.47 13.20 23.01
N ARG A 199 4.16 13.36 22.90
CA ARG A 199 3.38 14.29 23.71
C ARG A 199 2.50 13.54 24.71
#